data_AF-A0A379FD58-F1
#
_entry.id   AF-A0A379FD58-F1
#
_cell.length_a   1.000
_cell.length_b   1.000
_cell.length_c   1.000
_cell.angle_alpha   90.00
_cell.angle_beta   90.00
_cell.angle_gamma   90.00
#
_symmetry.space_group_name_H-M   'P 1'
#
loop_
_entity.id
_entity.type
_entity.pdbx_description
1 polymer ?
#
loop_
_entity_poly.entity_id
_entity_poly.type
_entity_poly.pdbx_seq_one_letter_code
_entity_poly.pdbx_strand_id
1 'polypeptide(L)' 'MKIVTRKQAIENGLSRFYTGKLCRHGHDSERFTSNGVCVECSAINSSNYRKEVSRLLKMARNRNIAYEDNIRG' A
#
# COMPACT_ATOMS: atom_id res chain seq x y z
N MET A 1 3.06 15.61 14.73
CA MET A 1 3.96 15.70 13.55
C MET A 1 4.34 17.16 13.34
N LYS A 2 5.60 17.48 13.03
CA LYS A 2 6.00 18.87 12.72
C LYS A 2 5.48 19.25 11.33
N ILE A 3 4.83 20.41 11.19
CA ILE A 3 4.36 20.88 9.88
C ILE A 3 5.58 21.30 9.05
N VAL A 4 5.81 20.58 7.94
CA VAL A 4 6.94 20.76 7.03
C VAL A 4 6.42 20.61 5.60
N THR A 5 6.78 21.54 4.71
CA THR A 5 6.41 21.44 3.29
C THR A 5 7.19 20.32 2.62
N ARG A 6 6.68 19.80 1.50
CA ARG A 6 7.39 18.79 0.71
C ARG A 6 8.79 19.27 0.30
N LYS A 7 8.92 20.54 -0.08
CA LYS A 7 10.20 21.15 -0.47
C LYS A 7 11.21 21.12 0.68
N GLN A 8 10.80 21.62 1.85
CA GLN A 8 11.64 21.59 3.05
C GLN A 8 12.03 20.16 3.43
N ALA A 9 11.12 19.20 3.32
CA ALA A 9 11.44 17.81 3.62
C ALA A 9 12.49 17.23 2.65
N ILE A 10 12.38 17.52 1.35
CA ILE A 10 13.37 17.11 0.34
C ILE A 10 14.74 17.75 0.63
N GLU A 11 14.78 19.05 0.89
CA GLU A 11 16.02 19.79 1.21
C GLU A 11 16.71 19.25 2.47
N ASN A 12 15.94 18.78 3.45
CA ASN A 12 16.45 18.17 4.68
C ASN A 12 16.68 16.65 4.57
N GLY A 13 16.56 16.05 3.38
CA GLY A 13 16.76 14.60 3.18
C GLY A 13 15.71 13.72 3.88
N LEU A 14 14.54 14.27 4.22
CA LEU A 14 13.46 13.54 4.87
C LEU A 14 12.66 12.74 3.84
N SER A 15 12.33 11.49 4.18
CA SER A 15 11.48 10.63 3.36
C SER A 15 9.99 10.97 3.47
N ARG A 16 9.62 11.80 4.45
CA ARG A 16 8.23 12.13 4.79
C ARG A 16 8.09 13.60 5.19
N PHE A 17 6.90 14.13 4.97
CA PHE A 17 6.52 15.49 5.34
C PHE A 17 5.08 15.52 5.85
N TYR A 18 4.74 16.54 6.64
CA TYR A 18 3.39 16.68 7.19
C TYR A 18 2.86 18.08 6.94
N THR A 19 1.67 18.17 6.35
CA THR A 19 1.07 19.45 5.96
C THR A 19 0.12 20.03 6.99
N GLY A 20 -0.16 19.31 8.10
CA GLY A 20 -1.23 19.69 9.03
C GLY A 20 -2.65 19.54 8.43
N LYS A 21 -2.77 18.85 7.30
CA LYS A 21 -4.03 18.72 6.55
C LYS A 21 -4.32 17.26 6.27
N LEU A 22 -5.58 16.88 6.49
CA LEU A 22 -6.09 15.56 6.16
C LEU A 22 -5.82 15.22 4.68
N CYS A 23 -5.56 13.94 4.41
CA CYS A 23 -5.50 13.47 3.03
C CYS A 23 -6.90 13.43 2.38
N ARG A 24 -6.96 13.16 1.07
CA ARG A 24 -8.25 13.08 0.33
C ARG A 24 -9.22 12.03 0.89
N HIS A 25 -8.70 11.07 1.63
CA HIS A 25 -9.47 9.99 2.27
C HIS A 25 -9.70 10.23 3.77
N GLY A 26 -9.36 11.42 4.29
CA GLY A 26 -9.59 11.79 5.70
C GLY A 26 -8.48 11.39 6.67
N HIS A 27 -7.40 10.75 6.22
CA HIS A 27 -6.28 10.37 7.11
C HIS A 27 -5.47 11.58 7.60
N ASP A 28 -5.22 11.66 8.91
CA ASP A 28 -4.31 12.62 9.53
C ASP A 28 -2.91 12.03 9.72
N SER A 29 -2.14 11.99 8.63
CA SER A 29 -0.80 11.40 8.63
C SER A 29 0.18 12.14 7.74
N GLU A 30 1.46 11.84 7.96
CA GLU A 30 2.54 12.23 7.07
C GLU A 30 2.32 11.71 5.65
N ARG A 31 3.03 12.33 4.71
CA ARG A 31 3.04 12.00 3.29
C ARG A 31 4.45 11.71 2.85
N PHE A 32 4.62 10.75 1.95
CA PHE A 32 5.94 10.43 1.40
C PHE A 32 6.43 11.53 0.48
N THR A 33 7.71 11.90 0.58
CA THR A 33 8.33 12.88 -0.32
C THR A 33 8.47 12.36 -1.75
N SER A 34 8.51 11.05 -1.95
CA SER A 34 8.63 10.40 -3.27
C SER A 34 7.38 10.58 -4.14
N ASN A 35 6.20 10.25 -3.62
CA ASN A 35 4.95 10.20 -4.41
C ASN A 35 3.81 11.06 -3.84
N GLY A 36 4.00 11.69 -2.67
CA GLY A 36 2.99 12.53 -2.01
C GLY A 36 1.81 11.76 -1.41
N VAL A 37 1.84 10.43 -1.43
CA VAL A 37 0.80 9.57 -0.84
C VAL A 37 0.91 9.62 0.68
N CYS A 38 -0.24 9.66 1.36
CA CYS A 38 -0.27 9.59 2.81
C CYS A 38 0.15 8.20 3.30
N VAL A 39 0.81 8.13 4.46
CA VAL A 39 1.35 6.87 4.99
C VAL A 39 0.24 5.84 5.18
N GLU A 40 -0.92 6.25 5.69
CA GLU A 40 -2.08 5.38 5.87
C GLU A 40 -2.65 4.87 4.54
N CYS A 41 -2.77 5.76 3.55
CA CYS A 41 -3.22 5.42 2.20
C CYS A 41 -2.33 4.32 1.60
N SER A 42 -1.01 4.47 1.75
CA SER A 42 -0.03 3.50 1.28
C SER A 42 -0.15 2.16 2.01
N ALA A 43 -0.33 2.20 3.34
CA ALA A 43 -0.51 1.00 4.15
C ALA A 43 -1.79 0.23 3.77
N ILE A 44 -2.92 0.93 3.58
CA ILE A 44 -4.19 0.36 3.14
C ILE A 44 -4.04 -0.29 1.77
N ASN A 45 -3.46 0.43 0.80
CA ASN A 45 -3.25 -0.09 -0.55
C ASN A 45 -2.35 -1.34 -0.54
N SER A 46 -1.27 -1.30 0.23
CA SER A 46 -0.35 -2.43 0.38
C SER A 46 -1.03 -3.64 1.03
N SER A 47 -1.87 -3.42 2.04
CA SER A 47 -2.68 -4.47 2.68
C SER A 47 -3.66 -5.12 1.71
N ASN A 48 -4.40 -4.32 0.95
CA ASN A 48 -5.37 -4.81 -0.05
C ASN A 48 -4.68 -5.61 -1.15
N TYR A 49 -3.55 -5.11 -1.66
CA TYR A 49 -2.75 -5.82 -2.65
C TYR A 49 -2.28 -7.19 -2.13
N ARG A 50 -1.73 -7.25 -0.91
CA ARG A 50 -1.31 -8.52 -0.30
C ARG A 50 -2.46 -9.52 -0.16
N LYS A 51 -3.64 -9.05 0.26
CA LYS A 51 -4.85 -9.89 0.38
C LYS A 51 -5.27 -10.45 -0.97
N GLU A 52 -5.30 -9.61 -2.00
CA GLU A 52 -5.68 -10.02 -3.34
C GLU A 52 -4.70 -11.03 -3.94
N VAL A 53 -3.40 -10.77 -3.85
CA VAL A 53 -2.37 -11.71 -4.29
C VAL A 53 -2.48 -13.04 -3.55
N SER A 54 -2.70 -13.03 -2.23
CA SER A 54 -2.92 -14.26 -1.45
C SER A 54 -4.14 -15.05 -1.94
N ARG A 55 -5.24 -14.35 -2.27
CA ARG A 55 -6.46 -14.96 -2.83
C ARG A 55 -6.18 -15.62 -4.17
N LEU A 56 -5.51 -14.92 -5.09
CA LEU A 56 -5.15 -15.43 -6.41
C LEU A 56 -4.24 -16.67 -6.32
N LEU A 57 -3.24 -16.64 -5.43
CA LEU A 57 -2.35 -17.79 -5.22
C LEU A 57 -3.09 -19.02 -4.67
N LYS A 58 -4.04 -18.84 -3.75
CA LYS A 58 -4.88 -19.94 -3.25
C LYS A 58 -5.77 -20.52 -4.36
N MET A 59 -6.38 -19.66 -5.17
CA MET A 59 -7.21 -20.08 -6.30
C MET A 59 -6.40 -20.87 -7.34
N ALA A 60 -5.20 -20.40 -7.68
CA ALA A 60 -4.31 -21.11 -8.61
C ALA A 60 -3.92 -22.49 -8.08
N ARG A 61 -3.60 -22.61 -6.78
CA ARG A 61 -3.31 -23.90 -6.14
C ARG A 61 -4.50 -24.85 -6.20
N ASN A 62 -5.69 -24.39 -5.82
CA ASN A 62 -6.90 -25.21 -5.85
C ASN A 62 -7.25 -25.67 -7.27
N ARG A 63 -7.06 -24.79 -8.27
CA ARG A 63 -7.29 -25.11 -9.68
C ARG A 63 -6.34 -26.22 -10.17
N ASN A 64 -5.08 -26.15 -9.76
CA ASN A 64 -4.09 -27.18 -10.12
C ASN A 64 -4.41 -28.53 -9.48
N ILE A 65 -4.82 -28.55 -8.21
CA ILE A 65 -5.26 -29.79 -7.52
C ILE A 65 -6.43 -30.43 -8.28
N ALA A 66 -7.47 -29.65 -8.58
CA ALA A 66 -8.64 -30.16 -9.31
C ALA A 66 -8.29 -30.68 -10.72
N TYR A 67 -7.31 -30.07 -11.40
CA TYR A 67 -6.85 -30.55 -12.71
C TYR A 67 -6.09 -31.88 -12.59
N GLU A 68 -5.20 -32.02 -11.61
CA GLU A 68 -4.48 -33.28 -11.35
C GLU A 68 -5.42 -34.42 -10.97
N ASP A 69 -6.46 -34.14 -10.18
CA ASP A 69 -7.47 -35.13 -9.80
C ASP A 69 -8.31 -35.60 -11.00
N ASN A 70 -8.62 -34.70 -11.93
CA ASN A 70 -9.36 -35.04 -13.17
C ASN A 70 -8.54 -35.86 -14.18
N ILE A 71 -7.20 -35.84 -14.12
CA ILE A 71 -6.34 -36.66 -15.00
C ILE A 71 -6.18 -38.09 -14.48
N ARG A 72 -6.34 -38.29 -13.16
CA ARG A 72 -6.14 -39.59 -12.50
C ARG A 72 -7.39 -40.47 -12.48
N GLY A 73 -8.55 -39.96 -12.90
CA GLY A 73 -9.82 -40.69 -13.02
C GLY A 73 -10.14 -41.05 -14.46
#